data_AF-A0A955CCT3-F1
#
_entry.id   AF-A0A955CCT3-F1
#
_cell.length_a   1.000
_cell.length_b   1.000
_cell.length_c   1.000
_cell.angle_alpha   90.00
_cell.angle_beta   90.00
_cell.angle_gamma   90.00
#
_symmetry.space_group_name_H-M   'P 1'
#
loop_
_entity.id
_entity.type
_entity.pdbx_description
1 polymer ?
#
loop_
_entity_poly.entity_id
_entity_poly.type
_entity_poly.pdbx_seq_one_letter_code
_entity_poly.pdbx_strand_id
1 'polypeptide(L)'
;MAGFDFDSAETPARFGVQNERTAGHFDTSIRFGEKTSAQRLVLPALLVLAWLLFEVTANATLSVLVTCLKFGWEDFRTANWLRRTDPQPVRGAACSWFYFASGVWKTAIVPILAVMLMSFFWASFFPMARPNPQVAEQLLSAVTVGFMAAIVLVLVVSVAVVRSISTQTRVWVHHDLHHSRRRNVWPPEFPHGPLAHQNRGRSILATAILFCTITFPVLMFRVVVRLNAPQEMVAVLGLVFGTPIAATFAYAVLRDRLFAQRPQECWAECDVPMAATSVLDIANAADVAHDPS
;
A
#
# COMPACT_ATOMS: atom_id res chain seq x y z
N MET A 1 -24.63 -48.08 -8.06
CA MET A 1 -25.88 -48.09 -8.83
C MET A 1 -26.58 -46.76 -8.64
N ALA A 2 -26.37 -45.84 -9.59
CA ALA A 2 -27.23 -44.70 -9.94
C ALA A 2 -26.49 -44.02 -11.10
N GLY A 3 -26.89 -44.37 -12.33
CA GLY A 3 -26.37 -43.77 -13.54
C GLY A 3 -26.98 -42.39 -13.73
N PHE A 4 -26.17 -41.47 -14.24
CA PHE A 4 -26.63 -40.19 -14.74
C PHE A 4 -26.10 -40.05 -16.17
N ASP A 5 -26.96 -40.39 -17.12
CA ASP A 5 -26.83 -40.06 -18.53
C ASP A 5 -26.88 -38.53 -18.67
N PHE A 6 -25.86 -37.95 -19.29
CA PHE A 6 -25.93 -36.58 -19.79
C PHE A 6 -25.86 -36.65 -21.31
N ASP A 7 -27.04 -36.46 -21.88
CA ASP A 7 -27.33 -36.48 -23.29
C ASP A 7 -26.63 -35.33 -24.03
N SER A 8 -26.19 -35.67 -25.24
CA SER A 8 -25.46 -34.82 -26.15
C SER A 8 -26.43 -34.16 -27.12
N ALA A 9 -26.48 -32.82 -27.21
CA ALA A 9 -27.12 -32.13 -28.34
C ALA A 9 -26.65 -30.67 -28.51
N GLU A 10 -25.73 -30.49 -29.46
CA GLU A 10 -25.68 -29.46 -30.51
C GLU A 10 -26.29 -28.06 -30.28
N THR A 11 -25.47 -27.01 -30.39
CA THR A 11 -25.59 -26.03 -31.50
C THR A 11 -24.34 -25.14 -31.63
N PRO A 12 -23.66 -25.09 -32.79
CA PRO A 12 -22.58 -24.14 -33.05
C PRO A 12 -23.18 -22.80 -33.50
N ALA A 13 -23.31 -21.85 -32.57
CA ALA A 13 -23.62 -20.47 -32.93
C ALA A 13 -22.43 -19.84 -33.65
N ARG A 14 -22.57 -19.64 -34.97
CA ARG A 14 -21.71 -18.82 -35.82
C ARG A 14 -21.60 -17.41 -35.22
N PHE A 15 -20.49 -17.13 -34.54
CA PHE A 15 -20.09 -15.76 -34.27
C PHE A 15 -19.57 -15.15 -35.57
N GLY A 16 -20.40 -14.27 -36.15
CA GLY A 16 -20.02 -13.40 -37.24
C GLY A 16 -18.85 -12.53 -36.81
N VAL A 17 -17.71 -12.77 -37.46
CA VAL A 17 -16.55 -11.88 -37.48
C VAL A 17 -16.94 -10.64 -38.27
N GLN A 18 -17.54 -9.65 -37.60
CA GLN A 18 -17.73 -8.33 -38.18
C GLN A 18 -16.56 -7.44 -37.79
N ASN A 19 -15.48 -7.71 -38.50
CA ASN A 19 -14.20 -7.01 -38.47
C ASN A 19 -14.34 -5.75 -39.35
N GLU A 20 -15.06 -4.74 -38.88
CA GLU A 20 -15.07 -3.42 -39.53
C GLU A 20 -14.41 -2.38 -38.63
N ARG A 21 -13.12 -2.19 -38.93
CA ARG A 21 -12.40 -0.92 -38.95
C ARG A 21 -13.27 0.32 -38.73
N THR A 22 -13.59 0.63 -37.49
CA THR A 22 -13.55 2.03 -37.06
C THR A 22 -12.16 2.24 -36.52
N ALA A 23 -11.26 2.66 -37.42
CA ALA A 23 -10.09 3.44 -37.06
C ALA A 23 -10.61 4.75 -36.43
N GLY A 24 -11.10 4.62 -35.20
CA GLY A 24 -11.52 5.70 -34.35
C GLY A 24 -10.27 6.52 -34.13
N HIS A 25 -10.25 7.68 -34.78
CA HIS A 25 -9.45 8.84 -34.48
C HIS A 25 -9.12 8.82 -32.98
N PHE A 26 -7.93 8.30 -32.65
CA PHE A 26 -7.43 8.27 -31.29
C PHE A 26 -7.10 9.71 -31.01
N ASP A 27 -8.11 10.43 -30.51
CA ASP A 27 -8.06 11.85 -30.20
C ASP A 27 -6.95 12.03 -29.16
N THR A 28 -5.76 12.30 -29.69
CA THR A 28 -4.51 12.49 -28.97
C THR A 28 -4.49 13.84 -28.28
N SER A 29 -5.64 14.52 -28.23
CA SER A 29 -5.98 15.41 -27.13
C SER A 29 -6.21 14.60 -25.84
N ILE A 30 -5.18 13.83 -25.44
CA ILE A 30 -4.81 13.69 -24.05
C ILE A 30 -4.55 15.11 -23.58
N ARG A 31 -5.62 15.84 -23.26
CA ARG A 31 -5.60 17.08 -22.52
C ARG A 31 -4.81 16.71 -21.28
N PHE A 32 -3.54 17.08 -21.26
CA PHE A 32 -2.68 17.02 -20.10
C PHE A 32 -3.49 17.62 -18.98
N GLY A 33 -4.05 16.72 -18.16
CA GLY A 33 -5.20 17.00 -17.34
C GLY A 33 -4.97 18.31 -16.66
N GLU A 34 -5.82 19.28 -16.99
CA GLU A 34 -5.88 20.56 -16.33
C GLU A 34 -5.84 20.24 -14.84
N LYS A 35 -4.66 20.37 -14.23
CA LYS A 35 -4.45 20.08 -12.81
C LYS A 35 -5.38 21.05 -12.14
N THR A 36 -6.58 20.57 -11.83
CA THR A 36 -7.72 21.36 -11.36
C THR A 36 -7.16 22.34 -10.36
N SER A 37 -7.35 23.63 -10.60
CA SER A 37 -6.77 24.73 -9.80
C SER A 37 -6.85 24.46 -8.30
N ALA A 38 -7.92 23.80 -7.86
CA ALA A 38 -8.11 23.23 -6.53
C ALA A 38 -6.90 22.42 -6.00
N GLN A 39 -6.31 21.50 -6.77
CA GLN A 39 -5.18 20.66 -6.33
C GLN A 39 -3.90 21.49 -6.12
N ARG A 40 -3.73 22.59 -6.86
CA ARG A 40 -2.61 23.52 -6.65
C ARG A 40 -2.77 24.30 -5.34
N LEU A 41 -4.01 24.58 -4.93
CA LEU A 41 -4.33 25.30 -3.69
C LEU A 41 -4.26 24.44 -2.43
N VAL A 42 -4.30 23.11 -2.54
CA VAL A 42 -4.21 22.21 -1.37
C VAL A 42 -2.88 22.39 -0.63
N LEU A 43 -1.76 22.54 -1.34
CA LEU A 43 -0.45 22.70 -0.71
C LEU A 43 -0.33 24.01 0.11
N PRO A 44 -0.58 25.20 -0.47
CA PRO A 44 -0.50 26.43 0.31
C PRO A 44 -1.53 26.46 1.45
N ALA A 45 -2.74 25.91 1.25
CA ALA A 45 -3.73 25.81 2.32
C ALA A 45 -3.24 24.95 3.50
N LEU A 46 -2.60 23.80 3.23
CA LEU A 46 -2.04 22.96 4.29
C LEU A 46 -0.82 23.61 4.97
N LEU A 47 -0.02 24.38 4.24
CA LEU A 47 1.10 25.13 4.83
C LEU A 47 0.61 26.26 5.73
N VAL A 48 -0.40 27.03 5.30
CA VAL A 48 -1.03 28.05 6.13
C VAL A 48 -1.65 27.41 7.37
N LEU A 49 -2.35 26.28 7.22
CA LEU A 49 -2.91 25.55 8.35
C LEU A 49 -1.83 25.04 9.32
N ALA A 50 -0.74 24.48 8.79
CA ALA A 50 0.38 24.00 9.61
C ALA A 50 1.04 25.17 10.36
N TRP A 51 1.23 26.31 9.72
CA TRP A 51 1.74 27.51 10.37
C TRP A 51 0.79 28.02 11.46
N LEU A 52 -0.51 28.11 11.20
CA LEU A 52 -1.50 28.51 12.20
C LEU A 52 -1.53 27.55 13.41
N LEU A 53 -1.44 26.24 13.17
CA LEU A 53 -1.36 25.26 14.25
C LEU A 53 -0.08 25.41 15.06
N PHE A 54 1.04 25.71 14.41
CA PHE A 54 2.30 26.00 15.10
C PHE A 54 2.15 27.21 16.04
N GLU A 55 1.64 28.33 15.53
CA GLU A 55 1.48 29.56 16.32
C GLU A 55 0.51 29.36 17.49
N VAL A 56 -0.60 28.65 17.29
CA VAL A 56 -1.63 28.43 18.33
C VAL A 56 -1.17 27.42 19.40
N THR A 57 -0.44 26.39 19.01
CA THR A 57 -0.07 25.29 19.93
C THR A 57 1.34 25.37 20.47
N ALA A 58 2.20 26.22 19.87
CA ALA A 58 3.65 26.21 20.05
C ALA A 58 4.28 24.81 19.88
N ASN A 59 3.62 23.89 19.16
CA ASN A 59 4.03 22.50 19.01
C ASN A 59 4.39 22.19 17.55
N ALA A 60 5.69 22.07 17.28
CA ALA A 60 6.21 21.77 15.94
C ALA A 60 5.71 20.41 15.40
N THR A 61 5.45 19.43 16.28
CA THR A 61 5.06 18.08 15.88
C THR A 61 3.72 18.05 15.16
N LEU A 62 2.73 18.83 15.62
CA LEU A 62 1.41 18.89 15.00
C LEU A 62 1.48 19.49 13.59
N SER A 63 2.29 20.52 13.41
CA SER A 63 2.49 21.22 12.14
C SER A 63 3.19 20.32 11.12
N VAL A 64 4.19 19.57 11.56
CA VAL A 64 4.83 18.53 10.74
C VAL A 64 3.82 17.46 10.37
N LEU A 65 3.02 16.96 11.31
CA LEU A 65 2.00 15.94 11.05
C LEU A 65 0.99 16.40 9.98
N VAL A 66 0.48 17.63 10.08
CA VAL A 66 -0.44 18.19 9.07
C VAL A 66 0.22 18.33 7.70
N THR A 67 1.48 18.74 7.66
CA THR A 67 2.25 18.79 6.41
C THR A 67 2.44 17.40 5.82
N CYS A 68 2.75 16.40 6.66
CA CYS A 68 2.93 15.02 6.24
C CYS A 68 1.62 14.39 5.73
N LEU A 69 0.46 14.80 6.26
CA LEU A 69 -0.86 14.36 5.82
C LEU A 69 -1.09 14.59 4.31
N LYS A 70 -0.46 15.63 3.74
CA LYS A 70 -0.50 15.93 2.30
C LYS A 70 -0.07 14.74 1.43
N PHE A 71 0.90 13.94 1.91
CA PHE A 71 1.44 12.82 1.16
C PHE A 71 0.50 11.61 1.13
N GLY A 72 -0.29 11.40 2.19
CA GLY A 72 -1.31 10.33 2.24
C GLY A 72 -2.67 10.73 1.62
N TRP A 73 -2.87 12.02 1.33
CA TRP A 73 -4.16 12.55 0.88
C TRP A 73 -4.73 11.88 -0.37
N GLU A 74 -3.87 11.58 -1.36
CA GLU A 74 -4.32 10.92 -2.59
C GLU A 74 -4.79 9.47 -2.34
N ASP A 75 -4.14 8.76 -1.41
CA ASP A 75 -4.59 7.42 -0.99
C ASP A 75 -5.91 7.48 -0.24
N PHE A 76 -6.12 8.45 0.66
CA PHE A 76 -7.40 8.62 1.36
C PHE A 76 -8.56 8.93 0.41
N ARG A 77 -8.33 9.79 -0.59
CA ARG A 77 -9.32 10.06 -1.64
C ARG A 77 -9.62 8.81 -2.47
N THR A 78 -8.60 8.00 -2.74
CA THR A 78 -8.75 6.73 -3.48
C THR A 78 -9.51 5.70 -2.67
N ALA A 79 -9.25 5.60 -1.37
CA ALA A 79 -10.00 4.77 -0.44
C ALA A 79 -11.49 5.15 -0.43
N ASN A 80 -11.80 6.44 -0.27
CA ASN A 80 -13.19 6.91 -0.26
C ASN A 80 -13.89 6.75 -1.62
N TRP A 81 -13.16 6.93 -2.74
CA TRP A 81 -13.70 6.66 -4.07
C TRP A 81 -14.01 5.18 -4.25
N LEU A 82 -13.08 4.27 -3.93
CA LEU A 82 -13.32 2.83 -4.00
C LEU A 82 -14.53 2.38 -3.19
N ARG A 83 -14.71 2.94 -1.99
CA ARG A 83 -15.86 2.62 -1.14
C ARG A 83 -17.21 3.01 -1.76
N ARG A 84 -17.24 4.01 -2.66
CA ARG A 84 -18.46 4.53 -3.28
C ARG A 84 -18.70 4.00 -4.69
N THR A 85 -17.62 3.77 -5.44
CA THR A 85 -17.69 3.47 -6.88
C THR A 85 -17.67 1.97 -7.16
N ASP A 86 -17.09 1.15 -6.28
CA ASP A 86 -17.01 -0.29 -6.50
C ASP A 86 -18.43 -0.92 -6.48
N PRO A 87 -18.86 -1.61 -7.56
CA PRO A 87 -20.18 -2.27 -7.63
C PRO A 87 -20.39 -3.29 -6.51
N GLN A 88 -19.32 -3.88 -5.99
CA GLN A 88 -19.37 -4.81 -4.87
C GLN A 88 -18.94 -4.08 -3.58
N PRO A 89 -19.89 -3.68 -2.71
CA PRO A 89 -19.60 -2.81 -1.56
C PRO A 89 -18.64 -3.46 -0.57
N VAL A 90 -18.68 -4.80 -0.48
CA VAL A 90 -17.82 -5.60 0.39
C VAL A 90 -16.35 -5.53 -0.06
N ARG A 91 -16.10 -5.72 -1.36
CA ARG A 91 -14.78 -5.60 -2.00
C ARG A 91 -14.26 -4.16 -1.90
N GLY A 92 -15.11 -3.19 -2.22
CA GLY A 92 -14.78 -1.76 -2.14
C GLY A 92 -14.36 -1.35 -0.72
N ALA A 93 -15.07 -1.85 0.31
CA ALA A 93 -14.70 -1.61 1.70
C ALA A 93 -13.33 -2.20 2.07
N ALA A 94 -13.05 -3.47 1.72
CA ALA A 94 -11.76 -4.10 2.00
C ALA A 94 -10.60 -3.35 1.31
N CYS A 95 -10.75 -3.05 0.01
CA CYS A 95 -9.75 -2.29 -0.73
C CYS A 95 -9.56 -0.88 -0.16
N SER A 96 -10.65 -0.21 0.25
CA SER A 96 -10.57 1.12 0.85
C SER A 96 -9.72 1.16 2.12
N TRP A 97 -9.82 0.14 2.99
CA TRP A 97 -9.01 0.06 4.21
C TRP A 97 -7.52 -0.13 3.92
N PHE A 98 -7.17 -0.91 2.89
CA PHE A 98 -5.77 -1.03 2.47
C PHE A 98 -5.21 0.26 1.85
N TYR A 99 -6.00 1.02 1.10
CA TYR A 99 -5.57 2.36 0.65
C TYR A 99 -5.49 3.36 1.81
N PHE A 100 -6.39 3.26 2.79
CA PHE A 100 -6.29 4.06 4.01
C PHE A 100 -4.99 3.73 4.76
N ALA A 101 -4.65 2.45 4.90
CA ALA A 101 -3.37 2.01 5.45
C ALA A 101 -2.16 2.52 4.65
N SER A 102 -2.22 2.50 3.31
CA SER A 102 -1.20 3.09 2.42
C SER A 102 -0.99 4.57 2.70
N GLY A 103 -2.07 5.33 2.87
CA GLY A 103 -2.02 6.74 3.24
C GLY A 103 -1.31 6.94 4.57
N VAL A 104 -1.75 6.23 5.62
CA VAL A 104 -1.12 6.29 6.96
C VAL A 104 0.37 5.93 6.89
N TRP A 105 0.72 4.86 6.17
CA TRP A 105 2.10 4.41 5.98
C TRP A 105 2.99 5.49 5.34
N LYS A 106 2.53 6.13 4.26
CA LYS A 106 3.27 7.24 3.63
C LYS A 106 3.41 8.44 4.57
N THR A 107 2.33 8.79 5.28
CA THR A 107 2.36 9.92 6.24
C THR A 107 3.31 9.68 7.40
N ALA A 108 3.56 8.42 7.77
CA ALA A 108 4.50 8.04 8.82
C ALA A 108 5.96 8.00 8.33
N ILE A 109 6.22 7.58 7.10
CA ILE A 109 7.60 7.49 6.55
C ILE A 109 8.20 8.86 6.27
N VAL A 110 7.44 9.79 5.71
CA VAL A 110 7.94 11.13 5.33
C VAL A 110 8.62 11.88 6.48
N PRO A 111 8.05 12.01 7.68
CA PRO A 111 8.71 12.74 8.77
C PRO A 111 9.98 12.03 9.25
N ILE A 112 10.01 10.69 9.24
CA ILE A 112 11.22 9.92 9.58
C ILE A 112 12.35 10.25 8.59
N LEU A 113 12.04 10.22 7.29
CA LEU A 113 13.01 10.58 6.25
C LEU A 113 13.47 12.05 6.39
N ALA A 114 12.54 12.97 6.68
CA ALA A 114 12.86 14.39 6.85
C ALA A 114 13.82 14.61 8.05
N VAL A 115 13.54 14.00 9.20
CA VAL A 115 14.41 14.09 10.40
C VAL A 115 15.78 13.47 10.15
N MET A 116 15.82 12.32 9.46
CA MET A 116 17.07 11.64 9.11
C MET A 116 17.93 12.49 8.19
N LEU A 117 17.35 13.06 7.13
CA LEU A 117 18.05 13.96 6.21
C LEU A 117 18.53 15.23 6.92
N MET A 118 17.68 15.85 7.73
CA MET A 118 18.05 17.05 8.48
C MET A 118 19.21 16.77 9.46
N SER A 119 19.15 15.64 10.16
CA SER A 119 20.22 15.18 11.06
C SER A 119 21.53 14.93 10.30
N PHE A 120 21.44 14.29 9.13
CA PHE A 120 22.61 14.03 8.28
C PHE A 120 23.27 15.31 7.78
N PHE A 121 22.47 16.27 7.29
CA PHE A 121 22.98 17.57 6.87
C PHE A 121 23.60 18.34 8.05
N TRP A 122 22.93 18.36 9.20
CA TRP A 122 23.44 19.01 10.40
C TRP A 122 24.79 18.44 10.83
N ALA A 123 24.91 17.11 10.91
CA ALA A 123 26.17 16.45 11.27
C ALA A 123 27.29 16.70 10.26
N SER A 124 26.96 16.78 8.96
CA SER A 124 27.93 17.00 7.89
C SER A 124 28.47 18.42 7.86
N PHE A 125 27.64 19.42 8.13
CA PHE A 125 28.02 20.84 8.06
C PHE A 125 28.50 21.42 9.40
N PHE A 126 28.15 20.81 10.54
CA PHE A 126 28.48 21.32 11.88
C PHE A 126 29.14 20.27 12.79
N PRO A 127 30.37 19.79 12.46
CA PRO A 127 31.00 18.64 13.10
C PRO A 127 31.46 18.83 14.56
N MET A 128 31.35 20.03 15.16
CA MET A 128 31.87 20.33 16.50
C MET A 128 30.82 20.75 17.54
N ALA A 129 29.55 20.45 17.31
CA ALA A 129 28.53 20.68 18.33
C ALA A 129 28.75 19.73 19.52
N ARG A 130 29.02 20.28 20.70
CA ARG A 130 29.01 19.50 21.96
C ARG A 130 27.66 18.78 22.08
N PRO A 131 27.62 17.54 22.61
CA PRO A 131 26.38 16.81 22.80
C PRO A 131 25.42 17.64 23.66
N ASN A 132 24.36 18.16 23.03
CA ASN A 132 23.36 18.98 23.69
C ASN A 132 22.30 18.04 24.30
N PRO A 133 22.06 18.05 25.62
CA PRO A 133 21.04 17.21 26.25
C PRO A 133 19.64 17.43 25.65
N GLN A 134 19.35 18.62 25.12
CA GLN A 134 18.09 18.91 24.43
C GLN A 134 17.88 18.02 23.20
N VAL A 135 18.96 17.61 22.52
CA VAL A 135 18.87 16.71 21.35
C VAL A 135 18.42 15.32 21.79
N ALA A 136 18.85 14.84 22.96
CA ALA A 136 18.43 13.55 23.49
C ALA A 136 16.93 13.55 23.86
N GLU A 137 16.43 14.62 24.47
CA GLU A 137 15.00 14.79 24.74
C GLU A 137 14.17 14.87 23.45
N GLN A 138 14.64 15.62 22.46
CA GLN A 138 14.01 15.69 21.14
C GLN A 138 13.99 14.32 20.45
N LEU A 139 15.08 13.56 20.52
CA LEU A 139 15.15 12.21 19.96
C LEU A 139 14.16 11.26 20.66
N LEU A 140 14.06 11.31 21.99
CA LEU A 140 13.10 10.51 22.74
C LEU A 140 11.66 10.85 22.35
N SER A 141 11.35 12.15 22.19
CA SER A 141 10.03 12.60 21.74
C SER A 141 9.71 12.09 20.33
N ALA A 142 10.68 12.16 19.40
CA ALA A 142 10.52 11.67 18.03
C ALA A 142 10.31 10.16 17.97
N VAL A 143 11.08 9.40 18.77
CA VAL A 143 10.92 7.95 18.91
C VAL A 143 9.53 7.61 19.44
N THR A 144 9.05 8.32 20.45
CA THR A 144 7.71 8.11 21.04
C THR A 144 6.61 8.36 20.01
N VAL A 145 6.71 9.45 19.23
CA VAL A 145 5.77 9.74 18.15
C VAL A 145 5.83 8.67 17.06
N GLY A 146 7.02 8.20 16.69
CA GLY A 146 7.21 7.10 15.73
C GLY A 146 6.51 5.82 16.18
N PHE A 147 6.65 5.43 17.45
CA PHE A 147 5.95 4.28 18.02
C PHE A 147 4.43 4.46 17.98
N MET A 148 3.91 5.63 18.33
CA MET A 148 2.46 5.90 18.25
C MET A 148 1.95 5.80 16.80
N ALA A 149 2.67 6.34 15.83
CA ALA A 149 2.33 6.21 14.42
C ALA A 149 2.36 4.74 13.95
N ALA A 150 3.34 3.97 14.39
CA ALA A 150 3.44 2.54 14.10
C ALA A 150 2.25 1.76 14.69
N ILE A 151 1.83 2.07 15.93
CA ILE A 151 0.64 1.46 16.55
C ILE A 151 -0.61 1.76 15.71
N VAL A 152 -0.81 3.02 15.31
CA VAL A 152 -1.94 3.40 14.44
C VAL A 152 -1.91 2.65 13.11
N LEU A 153 -0.74 2.54 12.48
CA LEU A 153 -0.57 1.78 11.25
C LEU A 153 -0.94 0.30 11.44
N VAL A 154 -0.43 -0.35 12.49
CA VAL A 154 -0.72 -1.75 12.81
C VAL A 154 -2.22 -1.94 13.02
N LEU A 155 -2.88 -1.08 13.80
CA LEU A 155 -4.32 -1.16 14.02
C LEU A 155 -5.13 -1.04 12.72
N VAL A 156 -4.79 -0.07 11.88
CA VAL A 156 -5.46 0.13 10.58
C VAL A 156 -5.24 -1.07 9.65
N VAL A 157 -4.02 -1.61 9.57
CA VAL A 157 -3.73 -2.81 8.77
C VAL A 157 -4.45 -4.03 9.34
N SER A 158 -4.50 -4.22 10.66
CA SER A 158 -5.27 -5.29 11.29
C SER A 158 -6.75 -5.23 10.92
N VAL A 159 -7.35 -4.03 10.94
CA VAL A 159 -8.75 -3.85 10.48
C VAL A 159 -8.89 -4.22 9.00
N ALA A 160 -7.96 -3.79 8.14
CA ALA A 160 -7.97 -4.13 6.71
C ALA A 160 -7.87 -5.65 6.48
N VAL A 161 -6.96 -6.32 7.20
CA VAL A 161 -6.74 -7.77 7.16
C VAL A 161 -7.98 -8.53 7.62
N VAL A 162 -8.54 -8.18 8.79
CA VAL A 162 -9.74 -8.83 9.34
C VAL A 162 -10.90 -8.69 8.37
N ARG A 163 -11.11 -7.49 7.81
CA ARG A 163 -12.16 -7.24 6.81
C ARG A 163 -11.95 -8.12 5.58
N SER A 164 -10.75 -8.11 4.99
CA SER A 164 -10.42 -8.88 3.79
C SER A 164 -10.57 -10.40 4.00
N ILE A 165 -10.20 -10.93 5.17
CA ILE A 165 -10.39 -12.35 5.51
C ILE A 165 -11.87 -12.67 5.66
N SER A 166 -12.62 -11.83 6.39
CA SER A 166 -14.05 -12.05 6.63
C SER A 166 -14.88 -12.07 5.35
N THR A 167 -14.40 -11.39 4.31
CA THR A 167 -15.08 -11.25 3.03
C THR A 167 -14.52 -12.16 1.95
N GLN A 168 -13.44 -12.91 2.24
CA GLN A 168 -12.71 -13.75 1.28
C GLN A 168 -12.29 -13.01 -0.01
N THR A 169 -12.16 -11.68 0.06
CA THR A 169 -11.79 -10.87 -1.10
C THR A 169 -10.28 -10.72 -1.15
N ARG A 170 -9.67 -11.07 -2.30
CA ARG A 170 -8.26 -10.77 -2.56
C ARG A 170 -8.12 -9.32 -3.01
N VAL A 171 -7.22 -8.59 -2.37
CA VAL A 171 -7.05 -7.15 -2.58
C VAL A 171 -5.87 -6.86 -3.49
N TRP A 172 -6.04 -5.87 -4.37
CA TRP A 172 -4.99 -5.33 -5.22
C TRP A 172 -4.75 -3.85 -4.93
N VAL A 173 -3.54 -3.51 -4.47
CA VAL A 173 -3.17 -2.11 -4.18
C VAL A 173 -2.10 -1.67 -5.16
N HIS A 174 -2.42 -0.67 -5.99
CA HIS A 174 -1.53 -0.17 -7.03
C HIS A 174 -1.70 1.34 -7.25
N HIS A 175 -0.64 1.99 -7.73
CA HIS A 175 -0.66 3.45 -7.93
C HIS A 175 -1.56 3.91 -9.09
N ASP A 176 -1.81 3.03 -10.06
CA ASP A 176 -2.67 3.33 -11.22
C ASP A 176 -4.14 3.58 -10.86
N LEU A 177 -4.62 3.06 -9.71
CA LEU A 177 -5.97 3.38 -9.26
C LEU A 177 -6.17 4.88 -8.99
N HIS A 178 -5.09 5.62 -8.67
CA HIS A 178 -5.17 7.08 -8.55
C HIS A 178 -5.50 7.74 -9.89
N HIS A 179 -5.10 7.14 -11.00
CA HIS A 179 -5.40 7.63 -12.35
C HIS A 179 -6.86 7.37 -12.71
N SER A 180 -7.35 6.14 -12.52
CA SER A 180 -8.76 5.76 -12.75
C SER A 180 -9.71 6.58 -11.86
N ARG A 181 -9.34 6.81 -10.59
CA ARG A 181 -10.05 7.74 -9.69
C ARG A 181 -10.12 9.16 -10.26
N ARG A 182 -9.01 9.69 -10.76
CA ARG A 182 -8.94 11.07 -11.28
C ARG A 182 -9.79 11.27 -12.52
N ARG A 183 -9.90 10.23 -13.35
CA ARG A 183 -10.79 10.19 -14.52
C ARG A 183 -12.22 9.78 -14.17
N ASN A 184 -12.45 9.33 -12.94
CA ASN A 184 -13.71 8.75 -12.46
C ASN A 184 -14.23 7.63 -13.38
N VAL A 185 -13.32 6.77 -13.84
CA VAL A 185 -13.64 5.65 -14.74
C VAL A 185 -13.72 4.36 -13.92
N TRP A 186 -14.75 3.56 -14.19
CA TRP A 186 -14.90 2.20 -13.70
C TRP A 186 -15.26 1.28 -14.87
N PRO A 187 -14.67 0.07 -14.99
CA PRO A 187 -13.66 -0.55 -14.11
C PRO A 187 -12.32 0.20 -14.10
N PRO A 188 -11.46 -0.02 -13.09
CA PRO A 188 -10.15 0.64 -13.06
C PRO A 188 -9.26 0.17 -14.21
N GLU A 189 -8.74 1.13 -14.98
CA GLU A 189 -7.78 0.89 -16.06
C GLU A 189 -6.35 0.72 -15.51
N PHE A 190 -5.60 -0.24 -16.06
CA PHE A 190 -4.18 -0.47 -15.76
C PHE A 190 -3.38 -0.32 -17.06
N PRO A 191 -2.91 0.89 -17.39
CA PRO A 191 -2.28 1.17 -18.68
C PRO A 191 -0.88 0.56 -18.80
N HIS A 192 -0.23 0.24 -17.70
CA HIS A 192 1.11 -0.35 -17.70
C HIS A 192 1.01 -1.87 -17.94
N GLY A 193 2.05 -2.48 -18.52
CA GLY A 193 2.09 -3.92 -18.77
C GLY A 193 2.29 -4.77 -17.49
N PRO A 194 1.89 -6.05 -17.47
CA PRO A 194 1.78 -6.90 -16.28
C PRO A 194 3.08 -7.05 -15.47
N LEU A 195 4.24 -6.95 -16.13
CA LEU A 195 5.57 -7.08 -15.49
C LEU A 195 5.90 -5.92 -14.54
N ALA A 196 5.29 -4.75 -14.71
CA ALA A 196 5.52 -3.57 -13.86
C ALA A 196 4.71 -3.60 -12.55
N HIS A 197 3.87 -4.62 -12.33
CA HIS A 197 2.82 -4.58 -11.33
C HIS A 197 3.17 -5.34 -10.06
N GLN A 198 3.84 -4.67 -9.13
CA GLN A 198 3.94 -5.18 -7.76
C GLN A 198 2.77 -4.68 -6.91
N ASN A 199 2.04 -5.60 -6.27
CA ASN A 199 0.97 -5.27 -5.34
C ASN A 199 1.57 -4.61 -4.07
N ARG A 200 1.40 -3.29 -3.95
CA ARG A 200 1.96 -2.49 -2.84
C ARG A 200 1.40 -2.87 -1.48
N GLY A 201 0.25 -3.54 -1.45
CA GLY A 201 -0.36 -4.06 -0.23
C GLY A 201 0.58 -5.00 0.51
N ARG A 202 1.39 -5.77 -0.23
CA ARG A 202 2.40 -6.69 0.34
C ARG A 202 3.46 -5.94 1.14
N SER A 203 3.97 -4.82 0.63
CA SER A 203 4.94 -3.97 1.33
C SER A 203 4.33 -3.29 2.57
N ILE A 204 3.06 -2.88 2.50
CA ILE A 204 2.35 -2.30 3.65
C ILE A 204 2.16 -3.35 4.75
N LEU A 205 1.75 -4.58 4.40
CA LEU A 205 1.64 -5.67 5.36
C LEU A 205 3.00 -6.03 5.97
N ALA A 206 4.04 -6.15 5.14
CA ALA A 206 5.38 -6.46 5.61
C ALA A 206 5.90 -5.42 6.61
N THR A 207 5.70 -4.12 6.32
CA THR A 207 6.12 -3.04 7.23
C THR A 207 5.32 -3.02 8.52
N ALA A 208 4.01 -3.28 8.49
CA ALA A 208 3.21 -3.40 9.71
C ALA A 208 3.64 -4.59 10.59
N ILE A 209 3.93 -5.74 9.97
CA ILE A 209 4.45 -6.92 10.68
C ILE A 209 5.84 -6.66 11.24
N LEU A 210 6.71 -5.97 10.50
CA LEU A 210 8.03 -5.56 10.98
C LEU A 210 7.91 -4.65 12.21
N PHE A 211 7.03 -3.65 12.17
CA PHE A 211 6.77 -2.80 13.32
C PHE A 211 6.28 -3.61 14.50
N CYS A 212 5.27 -4.47 14.31
CA CYS A 212 4.79 -5.37 15.36
C CYS A 212 5.93 -6.20 15.98
N THR A 213 6.82 -6.74 15.14
CA THR A 213 7.98 -7.54 15.54
C THR A 213 8.98 -6.76 16.40
N ILE A 214 9.17 -5.47 16.12
CA ILE A 214 10.08 -4.59 16.88
C ILE A 214 9.41 -4.07 18.16
N THR A 215 8.16 -3.62 18.06
CA THR A 215 7.45 -2.98 19.19
C THR A 215 7.02 -3.98 20.25
N PHE A 216 6.57 -5.17 19.84
CA PHE A 216 5.99 -6.15 20.77
C PHE A 216 7.00 -6.65 21.81
N PRO A 217 8.24 -7.06 21.46
CA PRO A 217 9.24 -7.45 22.44
C PRO A 217 9.59 -6.33 23.43
N VAL A 218 9.74 -5.10 22.96
CA VAL A 218 10.06 -3.94 23.81
C VAL A 218 8.95 -3.69 24.84
N LEU A 219 7.69 -3.79 24.42
CA LEU A 219 6.53 -3.62 25.32
C LEU A 219 6.38 -4.79 26.30
N MET A 220 6.57 -6.03 25.83
CA MET A 220 6.41 -7.23 26.65
C MET A 220 7.58 -7.52 27.58
N PHE A 221 8.76 -6.95 27.32
CA PHE A 221 9.95 -7.17 28.14
C PHE A 221 9.70 -6.87 29.63
N ARG A 222 9.03 -5.75 29.94
CA ARG A 222 8.68 -5.39 31.33
C ARG A 222 7.72 -6.37 31.99
N VAL A 223 6.84 -7.01 31.22
CA VAL A 223 5.92 -8.03 31.72
C VAL A 223 6.69 -9.32 32.00
N VAL A 224 7.58 -9.71 31.08
CA VAL A 224 8.39 -10.92 31.18
C VAL A 224 9.34 -10.87 32.39
N VAL A 225 10.00 -9.75 32.64
CA VAL A 225 10.91 -9.58 33.79
C VAL A 225 10.18 -9.60 35.14
N ARG A 226 8.85 -9.48 35.15
CA ARG A 226 8.04 -9.63 36.38
C ARG A 226 7.61 -11.08 36.64
N LEU A 227 7.87 -12.00 35.71
CA LEU A 227 7.62 -13.43 35.90
C LEU A 227 8.76 -14.05 36.71
N ASN A 228 8.50 -15.14 37.45
CA ASN A 228 9.45 -15.76 38.36
C ASN A 228 10.82 -16.09 37.72
N ALA A 229 11.90 -15.91 38.50
CA ALA A 229 13.31 -16.03 38.11
C ALA A 229 13.71 -17.22 37.22
N PRO A 230 13.27 -18.49 37.44
CA PRO A 230 13.73 -19.60 36.62
C PRO A 230 13.18 -19.59 35.19
N GLN A 231 12.12 -18.82 34.90
CA GLN A 231 11.48 -18.78 33.57
C GLN A 231 11.88 -17.55 32.75
N GLU A 232 12.58 -16.58 33.33
CA GLU A 232 12.93 -15.32 32.67
C GLU A 232 13.75 -15.53 31.39
N MET A 233 14.79 -16.36 31.44
CA MET A 233 15.68 -16.58 30.30
C MET A 233 14.93 -17.24 29.12
N VAL A 234 14.11 -18.25 29.40
CA VAL A 234 13.30 -18.93 28.38
C VAL A 234 12.26 -17.98 27.79
N ALA A 235 11.62 -17.16 28.62
CA ALA A 235 10.63 -16.18 28.17
C ALA A 235 11.25 -15.05 27.34
N VAL A 236 12.42 -14.53 27.71
CA VAL A 236 13.14 -13.51 26.92
C VAL A 236 13.61 -14.09 25.59
N LEU A 237 14.19 -15.29 25.57
CA LEU A 237 14.59 -15.96 24.34
C LEU A 237 13.39 -16.23 23.43
N GLY A 238 12.29 -16.75 23.99
CA GLY A 238 11.04 -16.96 23.27
C GLY A 238 10.45 -15.66 22.71
N LEU A 239 10.52 -14.56 23.44
CA LEU A 239 10.03 -13.26 22.99
C LEU A 239 10.90 -12.68 21.87
N VAL A 240 12.23 -12.73 22.00
CA VAL A 240 13.18 -12.14 21.04
C VAL A 240 13.24 -12.95 19.74
N PHE A 241 13.27 -14.29 19.82
CA PHE A 241 13.39 -15.16 18.64
C PHE A 241 12.05 -15.67 18.13
N GLY A 242 11.10 -15.97 19.02
CA GLY A 242 9.79 -16.46 18.63
C GLY A 242 8.95 -15.40 17.92
N THR A 243 9.04 -14.13 18.31
CA THR A 243 8.25 -13.06 17.67
C THR A 243 8.59 -12.89 16.18
N PRO A 244 9.87 -12.74 15.75
CA PRO A 244 10.22 -12.66 14.32
C PRO A 244 9.84 -13.92 13.52
N ILE A 245 9.99 -15.11 14.11
CA ILE A 245 9.62 -16.37 13.46
C ILE A 245 8.10 -16.42 13.22
N ALA A 246 7.31 -16.14 14.28
CA ALA A 246 5.85 -16.10 14.19
C ALA A 246 5.38 -15.01 13.22
N ALA A 247 6.01 -13.85 13.23
CA ALA A 247 5.74 -12.74 12.33
C ALA A 247 6.01 -13.11 10.86
N THR A 248 7.13 -13.78 10.58
CA THR A 248 7.49 -14.22 9.22
C THR A 248 6.50 -15.27 8.71
N PHE A 249 6.13 -16.24 9.57
CA PHE A 249 5.13 -17.25 9.25
C PHE A 249 3.76 -16.60 8.99
N ALA A 250 3.33 -15.68 9.86
CA ALA A 250 2.10 -14.93 9.69
C ALA A 250 2.10 -14.12 8.38
N TYR A 251 3.22 -13.47 8.04
CA TYR A 251 3.35 -12.76 6.76
C TYR A 251 3.17 -13.69 5.57
N ALA A 252 3.83 -14.85 5.55
CA ALA A 252 3.71 -15.82 4.45
C ALA A 252 2.27 -16.29 4.26
N VAL A 253 1.60 -16.69 5.35
CA VAL A 253 0.20 -17.16 5.31
C VAL A 253 -0.75 -16.03 4.89
N LEU A 254 -0.59 -14.84 5.44
CA LEU A 254 -1.46 -13.71 5.14
C LEU A 254 -1.23 -13.17 3.72
N ARG A 255 0.00 -13.13 3.23
CA ARG A 255 0.33 -12.59 1.91
C ARG A 255 -0.43 -13.33 0.81
N ASP A 256 -0.41 -14.66 0.85
CA ASP A 256 -0.99 -15.49 -0.20
C ASP A 256 -2.53 -15.56 -0.11
N ARG A 257 -3.09 -15.35 1.09
CA ARG A 257 -4.54 -15.29 1.29
C ARG A 257 -5.15 -13.93 0.94
N LEU A 258 -4.46 -12.84 1.27
CA LEU A 258 -5.01 -11.49 1.20
C LEU A 258 -4.81 -10.83 -0.16
N PHE A 259 -3.68 -11.07 -0.83
CA PHE A 259 -3.29 -10.27 -1.98
C PHE A 259 -3.47 -11.04 -3.29
N ALA A 260 -4.24 -10.43 -4.19
CA ALA A 260 -4.33 -10.86 -5.57
C ALA A 260 -2.95 -10.85 -6.24
N GLN A 261 -2.65 -11.82 -7.10
CA GLN A 261 -1.42 -11.81 -7.91
C GLN A 261 -1.55 -10.93 -9.15
N ARG A 262 -2.79 -10.72 -9.62
CA ARG A 262 -3.13 -9.89 -10.78
C ARG A 262 -4.37 -9.04 -10.47
N PRO A 263 -4.53 -7.86 -11.09
CA PRO A 263 -5.70 -7.01 -10.84
C PRO A 263 -7.03 -7.71 -11.13
N GLN A 264 -7.08 -8.64 -12.09
CA GLN A 264 -8.29 -9.37 -12.47
C GLN A 264 -8.80 -10.33 -11.37
N GLU A 265 -7.91 -10.81 -10.49
CA GLU A 265 -8.34 -11.61 -9.33
C GLU A 265 -9.11 -10.77 -8.31
N CYS A 266 -8.89 -9.45 -8.30
CA CYS A 266 -9.63 -8.50 -7.47
C CYS A 266 -10.86 -7.96 -8.20
N TRP A 267 -10.70 -7.56 -9.46
CA TRP A 267 -11.74 -7.02 -10.33
C TRP A 267 -11.84 -7.84 -11.61
N ALA A 268 -12.72 -8.84 -11.64
CA ALA A 268 -12.91 -9.71 -12.79
C ALA A 268 -13.33 -8.94 -14.05
N GLU A 269 -13.99 -7.79 -13.85
CA GLU A 269 -14.41 -6.87 -14.91
C GLU A 269 -13.29 -6.02 -15.53
N CYS A 270 -12.06 -6.07 -14.99
CA CYS A 270 -10.93 -5.34 -15.56
C CYS A 270 -10.39 -6.05 -16.81
N ASP A 271 -10.74 -5.49 -17.98
CA ASP A 271 -10.08 -5.80 -19.24
C ASP A 271 -8.65 -5.26 -19.22
N VAL A 272 -7.71 -6.03 -18.66
CA VAL A 272 -6.30 -5.78 -18.95
C VAL A 272 -6.07 -6.30 -20.37
N PRO A 273 -5.66 -5.46 -21.32
CA PRO A 273 -5.38 -5.92 -22.66
C PRO A 273 -4.33 -7.03 -22.57
N MET A 274 -4.75 -8.27 -22.81
CA MET A 274 -3.83 -9.40 -23.00
C MET A 274 -3.00 -9.24 -24.29
N ALA A 275 -3.32 -8.21 -25.06
CA ALA A 275 -2.67 -7.79 -26.27
C ALA A 275 -1.28 -7.19 -25.96
N ALA A 276 -0.25 -8.04 -25.98
CA ALA A 276 1.05 -7.80 -26.64
C ALA A 276 2.17 -8.67 -26.07
N THR A 277 2.04 -9.16 -24.83
CA THR A 277 3.13 -9.94 -24.20
C THR A 277 3.37 -11.25 -24.92
N SER A 278 2.33 -11.93 -25.42
CA SER A 278 2.53 -13.16 -26.18
C SER A 278 3.26 -12.94 -27.50
N VAL A 279 3.04 -11.81 -28.21
CA VAL A 279 3.66 -11.61 -29.53
C VAL A 279 5.14 -11.23 -29.39
N LEU A 280 5.49 -10.39 -28.41
CA LEU A 280 6.88 -10.02 -28.15
C LEU A 280 7.67 -11.11 -27.42
N ASP A 281 7.06 -11.88 -26.52
CA ASP A 281 7.73 -13.03 -25.90
C ASP A 281 7.88 -14.19 -26.89
N ILE A 282 6.92 -14.40 -27.81
CA ILE A 282 7.08 -15.37 -28.91
C ILE A 282 8.13 -14.87 -29.90
N ALA A 283 8.17 -13.57 -30.24
CA ALA A 283 9.19 -13.02 -31.13
C ALA A 283 10.60 -13.10 -30.52
N ASN A 284 10.76 -12.75 -29.25
CA ASN A 284 12.05 -12.85 -28.55
C ASN A 284 12.45 -14.32 -28.31
N ALA A 285 11.51 -15.23 -28.05
CA ALA A 285 11.81 -16.66 -27.97
C ALA A 285 12.16 -17.26 -29.34
N ALA A 286 11.59 -16.74 -30.43
CA ALA A 286 11.94 -17.13 -31.80
C ALA A 286 13.33 -16.64 -32.22
N ASP A 287 13.70 -15.40 -31.86
CA ASP A 287 15.05 -14.86 -32.13
C ASP A 287 16.14 -15.59 -31.33
N VAL A 288 15.88 -16.00 -30.09
CA VAL A 288 16.84 -16.80 -29.29
C VAL A 288 17.01 -18.23 -29.83
N ALA A 289 16.01 -18.77 -30.54
CA ALA A 289 16.09 -20.10 -31.13
C ALA A 289 16.82 -20.15 -32.50
N HIS A 290 17.24 -19.00 -33.04
CA HIS A 290 17.86 -18.89 -34.38
C HIS A 290 19.33 -18.50 -34.40
N ASP A 291 20.04 -18.59 -33.27
CA ASP A 291 21.50 -18.47 -33.22
C ASP A 291 22.17 -19.84 -32.97
N PRO A 292 22.38 -20.67 -34.02
CA PRO A 292 23.16 -21.90 -33.93
C PRO A 292 24.65 -21.56 -34.12
N SER A 293 25.31 -21.16 -33.03
CA SER A 293 26.78 -21.19 -32.94
C SER A 293 27.28 -22.57 -32.52
#